data_AF-A0A7I7ZTD5-F1
#
_entry.id   AF-A0A7I7ZTD5-F1
#
_cell.length_a   1.000
_cell.length_b   1.000
_cell.length_c   1.000
_cell.angle_alpha   90.00
_cell.angle_beta   90.00
_cell.angle_gamma   90.00
#
_symmetry.space_group_name_H-M   'P 1'
#
loop_
_entity.id
_entity.type
_entity.pdbx_description
1 polymer ?
#
loop_
_entity_poly.entity_id
_entity_poly.type
_entity_poly.pdbx_seq_one_letter_code
_entity_poly.pdbx_strand_id
1 'polypeptide(L)'
;MTGTEIALPDGADPEFSEGEWEADIDSPTGWYRCVWSPAFGNDDVRVVATQYLDGSLGTAEESPHVSLGSGEAITPAEARKAAAALNAAADLADKWAVAR
;
A
#
# COMPACT_ATOMS: atom_id res chain seq x y z
N MET A 1 -16.01 -10.52 -20.99
CA MET A 1 -14.97 -9.70 -21.65
C MET A 1 -13.78 -10.62 -21.90
N THR A 2 -13.29 -10.73 -23.14
CA THR A 2 -12.08 -11.52 -23.44
C THR A 2 -10.90 -10.79 -22.83
N GLY A 3 -10.47 -11.25 -21.66
CA GLY A 3 -9.56 -10.55 -20.75
C GLY A 3 -8.18 -10.40 -21.35
N THR A 4 -7.81 -9.17 -21.70
CA THR A 4 -6.41 -8.79 -21.67
C THR A 4 -5.98 -8.91 -20.22
N GLU A 5 -5.09 -9.85 -19.93
CA GLU A 5 -4.52 -10.02 -18.61
C GLU A 5 -3.67 -8.77 -18.31
N ILE A 6 -4.20 -7.86 -17.50
CA ILE A 6 -3.49 -6.67 -17.08
C ILE A 6 -2.45 -7.10 -16.05
N ALA A 7 -1.18 -6.94 -16.40
CA ALA A 7 -0.07 -7.29 -15.52
C ALA A 7 -0.17 -6.51 -14.20
N LEU A 8 0.16 -7.20 -13.11
CA LEU A 8 0.33 -6.54 -11.82
C LEU A 8 1.58 -5.63 -11.86
N PRO A 9 1.59 -4.51 -11.12
CA PRO A 9 2.78 -3.69 -11.00
C PRO A 9 3.93 -4.46 -10.32
N ASP A 10 5.17 -4.08 -10.63
CA ASP A 10 6.35 -4.70 -10.04
C ASP A 10 6.32 -4.63 -8.50
N GLY A 11 6.56 -5.78 -7.85
CA GLY A 11 6.53 -5.89 -6.39
C GLY A 11 5.13 -6.08 -5.78
N ALA A 12 4.08 -6.19 -6.60
CA ALA A 12 2.79 -6.69 -6.15
C ALA A 12 2.87 -8.16 -5.71
N ASP A 13 2.04 -8.52 -4.75
CA ASP A 13 1.78 -9.88 -4.27
C ASP A 13 0.61 -10.47 -5.08
N PRO A 14 0.86 -11.43 -5.99
CA PRO A 14 -0.21 -12.00 -6.81
C PRO A 14 -1.28 -12.71 -5.97
N GLU A 15 -0.91 -13.33 -4.85
CA GLU A 15 -1.87 -14.09 -4.03
C GLU A 15 -2.85 -13.18 -3.29
N PHE A 16 -2.40 -11.95 -2.97
CA PHE A 16 -3.21 -10.93 -2.31
C PHE A 16 -3.81 -9.92 -3.29
N SER A 17 -3.38 -9.96 -4.54
CA SER A 17 -3.81 -9.07 -5.63
C SER A 17 -4.61 -9.84 -6.67
N GLU A 18 -5.70 -10.50 -6.26
CA GLU A 18 -6.58 -11.21 -7.19
C GLU A 18 -8.08 -11.09 -6.89
N GLY A 19 -8.84 -11.11 -8.00
CA GLY A 19 -10.22 -11.56 -8.05
C GLY A 19 -11.05 -10.83 -9.10
N GLU A 20 -11.60 -9.69 -8.70
CA GLU A 20 -12.66 -9.05 -9.44
C GLU A 20 -12.31 -7.61 -9.73
N TRP A 21 -12.50 -7.23 -10.99
CA TRP A 21 -12.60 -5.83 -11.34
C TRP A 21 -13.92 -5.34 -10.78
N GLU A 22 -13.88 -4.25 -10.03
CA GLU A 22 -15.05 -3.58 -9.50
C GLU A 22 -15.43 -2.42 -10.41
N ALA A 23 -16.73 -2.26 -10.68
CA ALA A 23 -17.22 -1.15 -11.48
C ALA A 23 -17.17 0.13 -10.65
N ASP A 24 -16.60 1.18 -11.21
CA ASP A 24 -16.52 2.49 -10.58
C ASP A 24 -16.74 3.58 -11.63
N ILE A 25 -17.65 4.51 -11.33
CA ILE A 25 -17.98 5.62 -12.23
C ILE A 25 -16.87 6.67 -12.28
N ASP A 26 -16.06 6.75 -11.21
CA ASP A 26 -14.95 7.69 -11.10
C ASP A 26 -13.64 7.09 -11.68
N SER A 27 -13.63 5.78 -11.98
CA SER A 27 -12.55 5.12 -12.71
C SER A 27 -12.49 5.59 -14.18
N PRO A 28 -11.30 5.99 -14.69
CA PRO A 28 -11.12 6.34 -16.10
C PRO A 28 -11.51 5.24 -17.08
N THR A 29 -11.46 3.98 -16.64
CA THR A 29 -11.81 2.81 -17.45
C THR A 29 -13.17 2.20 -17.09
N GLY A 30 -13.91 2.81 -16.15
CA GLY A 30 -15.17 2.30 -15.61
C GLY A 30 -15.02 1.10 -14.67
N TRP A 31 -13.78 0.66 -14.43
CA TRP A 31 -13.43 -0.51 -13.64
C TRP A 31 -12.09 -0.31 -12.95
N TYR A 32 -11.93 -0.85 -11.75
CA TYR A 32 -10.69 -0.83 -10.99
C TYR A 32 -10.48 -2.14 -10.22
N ARG A 33 -9.27 -2.35 -9.71
CA ARG A 33 -8.97 -3.37 -8.70
C ARG A 33 -7.99 -2.82 -7.67
N CYS A 34 -8.02 -3.37 -6.46
CA CYS A 34 -6.97 -3.15 -5.48
C CYS A 34 -5.80 -4.12 -5.74
N VAL A 35 -4.59 -3.57 -5.84
CA VAL A 35 -3.34 -4.33 -5.90
C VAL A 35 -2.53 -4.08 -4.64
N TRP A 36 -1.91 -5.13 -4.14
CA TRP A 36 -1.23 -5.12 -2.84
C TRP A 36 0.20 -5.62 -2.99
N SER A 37 1.13 -5.10 -2.19
CA SER A 37 2.45 -5.72 -2.04
C SER A 37 2.41 -6.90 -1.05
N PRO A 38 3.51 -7.67 -0.95
CA PRO A 38 3.71 -8.55 0.19
C PRO A 38 3.72 -7.76 1.50
N ALA A 39 3.51 -8.45 2.62
CA ALA A 39 3.66 -7.87 3.94
C ALA A 39 5.13 -7.53 4.23
N PHE A 40 5.35 -6.36 4.82
CA PHE A 40 6.62 -5.92 5.37
C PHE A 40 6.60 -6.07 6.90
N GLY A 41 7.48 -6.91 7.43
CA GLY A 41 7.56 -7.17 8.88
C GLY A 41 6.41 -8.03 9.39
N ASN A 42 6.16 -7.97 10.70
CA ASN A 42 5.20 -8.86 11.38
C ASN A 42 3.79 -8.28 11.51
N ASP A 43 3.60 -6.99 11.19
CA ASP A 43 2.35 -6.25 11.44
C ASP A 43 1.49 -6.07 10.17
N ASP A 44 1.69 -6.93 9.16
CA ASP A 44 0.96 -6.89 7.88
C ASP A 44 0.98 -5.50 7.19
N VAL A 45 2.09 -4.77 7.35
CA VAL A 45 2.28 -3.48 6.69
C VAL A 45 2.45 -3.74 5.19
N ARG A 46 1.62 -3.13 4.34
CA ARG A 46 1.62 -3.36 2.89
C ARG A 46 1.55 -2.06 2.12
N VAL A 47 1.94 -2.09 0.85
CA VAL A 47 1.53 -1.08 -0.12
C VAL A 47 0.21 -1.55 -0.71
N VAL A 48 -0.75 -0.63 -0.85
CA VAL A 48 -1.99 -0.82 -1.60
C VAL A 48 -2.09 0.25 -2.67
N ALA A 49 -2.59 -0.10 -3.84
CA ALA A 49 -2.88 0.86 -4.90
C ALA A 49 -4.12 0.43 -5.69
N THR A 50 -4.79 1.41 -6.27
CA THR A 50 -5.85 1.18 -7.26
C THR A 50 -5.21 1.00 -8.64
N GLN A 51 -5.61 -0.03 -9.39
CA GLN A 51 -5.18 -0.26 -10.76
C GLN A 51 -6.39 -0.27 -11.70
N TYR A 52 -6.25 0.34 -12.87
CA TYR A 52 -7.27 0.44 -13.92
C TYR A 52 -7.03 -0.55 -15.07
N LEU A 53 -8.02 -0.75 -15.95
CA LEU A 53 -7.96 -1.74 -17.05
C LEU A 53 -6.92 -1.42 -18.12
N ASP A 54 -6.37 -0.21 -18.14
CA ASP A 54 -5.24 0.16 -19.01
C ASP A 54 -3.87 -0.12 -18.36
N GLY A 55 -3.87 -0.69 -17.14
CA GLY A 55 -2.68 -0.99 -16.35
C GLY A 55 -2.13 0.18 -15.55
N SER A 56 -2.68 1.39 -15.72
CA SER A 56 -2.29 2.55 -14.94
C SER A 56 -2.75 2.42 -13.48
N LEU A 57 -2.06 3.14 -12.60
CA LEU A 57 -2.40 3.22 -11.19
C LEU A 57 -3.20 4.50 -10.89
N GLY A 58 -4.03 4.42 -9.87
CA GLY A 58 -4.77 5.53 -9.30
C GLY A 58 -3.86 6.69 -8.92
N THR A 59 -4.45 7.89 -8.90
CA THR A 59 -3.76 9.14 -8.56
C THR A 59 -4.60 9.92 -7.56
N ALA A 60 -4.01 10.94 -6.93
CA ALA A 60 -4.66 11.72 -5.86
C ALA A 60 -5.15 10.82 -4.71
N GLU A 61 -6.47 10.73 -4.50
CA GLU A 61 -7.08 9.92 -3.43
C GLU A 61 -6.88 8.42 -3.65
N GLU A 62 -6.71 7.99 -4.90
CA GLU A 62 -6.48 6.59 -5.30
C GLU A 62 -4.98 6.28 -5.50
N SER A 63 -4.09 7.21 -5.12
CA SER A 63 -2.65 7.01 -5.27
C SER A 63 -2.15 5.88 -4.35
N PRO A 64 -1.01 5.24 -4.65
CA PRO A 64 -0.48 4.20 -3.79
C PRO A 64 -0.29 4.65 -2.34
N HIS A 65 -0.73 3.84 -1.38
CA HIS A 65 -0.70 4.11 0.06
C HIS A 65 -0.03 2.98 0.83
N VAL A 66 0.40 3.26 2.06
CA VAL A 66 0.93 2.27 3.00
C VAL A 66 -0.20 1.89 3.97
N SER A 67 -0.69 0.66 3.87
CA SER A 67 -1.63 0.07 4.83
C SER A 67 -0.88 -0.42 6.06
N LEU A 68 -1.41 -0.14 7.26
CA LEU A 68 -0.78 -0.45 8.55
C LEU A 68 -1.32 -1.73 9.21
N GLY A 69 -1.95 -2.63 8.45
CA GLY A 69 -2.55 -3.88 8.96
C GLY A 69 -3.80 -3.70 9.83
N SER A 70 -3.98 -2.52 10.43
CA SER A 70 -5.14 -2.12 11.26
C SER A 70 -6.37 -1.68 10.46
N GLY A 71 -6.27 -1.66 9.13
CA GLY A 71 -7.25 -1.05 8.24
C GLY A 71 -7.03 0.45 8.00
N GLU A 72 -6.07 1.07 8.71
CA GLU A 72 -5.60 2.43 8.39
C GLU A 72 -4.61 2.41 7.23
N ALA A 73 -4.64 3.45 6.40
CA ALA A 73 -3.67 3.68 5.36
C ALA A 73 -3.15 5.12 5.41
N ILE A 74 -1.85 5.29 5.17
CA ILE A 74 -1.18 6.59 5.16
C ILE A 74 -0.38 6.78 3.88
N THR A 75 -0.08 8.02 3.53
CA THR A 75 0.75 8.31 2.36
C THR A 75 2.18 7.82 2.56
N PRO A 76 2.94 7.54 1.48
CA PRO A 76 4.37 7.21 1.59
C PRO A 76 5.20 8.32 2.28
N ALA A 77 4.75 9.58 2.22
CA ALA A 77 5.43 10.69 2.90
C ALA A 77 5.20 10.62 4.42
N GLU A 78 3.98 10.34 4.85
CA GLU A 78 3.63 10.14 6.26
C GLU A 78 4.31 8.90 6.83
N ALA A 79 4.34 7.79 6.09
CA ALA A 79 5.03 6.57 6.52
C ALA A 79 6.52 6.83 6.81
N ARG A 80 7.21 7.61 5.95
CA ARG A 80 8.61 8.00 6.19
C ARG A 80 8.77 8.90 7.41
N LYS A 81 7.83 9.83 7.64
CA LYS A 81 7.84 10.69 8.84
C LYS A 81 7.62 9.87 10.12
N ALA A 82 6.66 8.95 10.09
CA ALA A 82 6.37 8.05 11.20
C ALA A 82 7.58 7.16 11.52
N ALA A 83 8.20 6.55 10.50
CA ALA A 83 9.41 5.75 10.68
C ALA A 83 10.57 6.55 11.31
N ALA A 84 10.79 7.80 10.87
CA ALA A 84 11.81 8.67 11.46
C ALA A 84 11.52 9.01 12.93
N ALA A 85 10.25 9.29 13.27
CA ALA A 85 9.84 9.58 14.64
C ALA A 85 9.98 8.34 15.56
N LEU A 86 9.59 7.15 15.07
CA LEU A 86 9.75 5.88 15.79
C LEU A 86 11.21 5.57 16.07
N ASN A 87 12.08 5.72 15.07
CA ASN A 87 13.52 5.52 15.25
C ASN A 87 14.11 6.48 16.29
N ALA A 88 13.77 7.77 16.23
CA ALA A 88 14.25 8.76 17.20
C ALA A 88 13.77 8.45 18.64
N ALA A 89 12.54 7.97 18.79
CA ALA A 89 12.00 7.54 20.08
C ALA A 89 12.71 6.29 20.61
N ALA A 90 12.97 5.30 19.76
CA ALA A 90 13.73 4.10 20.12
C ALA A 90 15.16 4.46 20.57
N ASP A 91 15.86 5.32 19.83
CA ASP A 91 17.20 5.80 20.18
C ASP A 91 17.23 6.50 21.56
N LEU A 92 16.16 7.21 21.92
CA LEU A 92 16.04 7.85 23.23
C LEU A 92 15.78 6.81 24.34
N ALA A 93 14.92 5.83 24.08
CA ALA A 93 14.62 4.76 25.02
C ALA A 93 15.88 3.94 25.34
N ASP A 94 16.70 3.61 24.34
CA ASP A 94 17.96 2.89 24.53
C ASP A 94 18.93 3.68 25.40
N LYS A 95 19.05 4.99 25.20
CA LYS A 95 19.86 5.87 26.06
C LYS A 95 19.41 5.85 27.52
N TRP A 96 18.10 5.78 27.76
CA TRP A 96 17.57 5.70 29.12
C TRP A 96 17.77 4.32 29.75
N ALA A 97 17.74 3.26 28.95
CA ALA A 97 17.95 1.89 29.42
C ALA A 97 19.38 1.66 29.94
N VAL A 98 20.39 2.28 29.32
CA VAL A 98 21.81 2.16 29.73
C VAL A 98 22.24 3.12 30.84
N ALA A 99 21.43 4.13 31.16
CA ALA A 99 21.72 5.10 32.22
C ALA A 99 21.36 4.60 33.63
N ARG A 100 21.19 3.28 33.81
CA ARG A 100 20.90 2.62 35.09
C ARG A 100 22.15 2.00 35.71
#